data_AF-A0A2H9N468-F1
#
_entry.id   AF-A0A2H9N468-F1
#
_cell.length_a   1.000
_cell.length_b   1.000
_cell.length_c   1.000
_cell.angle_alpha   90.00
_cell.angle_beta   90.00
_cell.angle_gamma   90.00
#
_symmetry.space_group_name_H-M   'P 1'
#
loop_
_entity.id
_entity.type
_entity.pdbx_description
1 polymer ?
#
loop_
_entity_poly.entity_id
_entity_poly.type
_entity_poly.pdbx_seq_one_letter_code
_entity_poly.pdbx_strand_id
1 'polypeptide(L)'
;ELNGILRSFRNVSGYITACDADVHDFFEFDSNSDVVSMKVHGGGGTDFRPVFNRIKEKWLTPSCVVFFTDGDGNFPEKADYPDYPVIWVIKNSQKTEAPFGITVYFE
;
A
#
# COMPACT_ATOMS: atom_id res chain seq x y z
N GLU A 1 2.08 0.63 -15.71
CA GLU A 1 2.81 0.45 -14.43
C GLU A 1 2.44 -0.83 -13.68
N LEU A 2 1.35 -0.88 -12.91
CA LEU A 2 1.09 -1.99 -11.96
C LEU A 2 1.09 -3.40 -12.60
N ASN A 3 0.40 -3.61 -13.73
CA ASN A 3 0.40 -4.88 -14.46
C ASN A 3 1.80 -5.30 -14.94
N GLY A 4 2.70 -4.34 -15.21
CA GLY A 4 4.09 -4.61 -15.61
C GLY A 4 4.94 -5.10 -14.44
N ILE A 5 4.75 -4.50 -13.25
CA ILE A 5 5.40 -4.94 -12.00
C ILE A 5 4.95 -6.37 -11.67
N LEU A 6 3.64 -6.62 -11.68
CA LEU A 6 3.09 -7.93 -11.31
C LEU A 6 3.54 -9.07 -12.23
N ARG A 7 3.66 -8.80 -13.54
CA ARG A 7 4.15 -9.78 -14.52
C ARG A 7 5.66 -10.02 -14.44
N SER A 8 6.42 -9.11 -13.82
CA SER A 8 7.87 -9.24 -13.67
C SER A 8 8.28 -10.22 -12.56
N PHE A 9 7.36 -10.62 -11.69
CA PHE A 9 7.60 -11.58 -10.63
C PHE A 9 6.82 -12.88 -10.87
N ARG A 10 7.50 -14.03 -10.77
CA ARG A 10 6.82 -15.34 -10.82
C ARG A 10 6.25 -15.65 -9.43
N ASN A 11 4.95 -15.99 -9.36
CA ASN A 11 4.22 -16.37 -8.14
C ASN A 11 3.99 -15.24 -7.13
N VAL A 12 3.49 -14.09 -7.58
CA VAL A 12 2.98 -13.05 -6.66
C VAL A 12 1.48 -13.20 -6.53
N SER A 13 1.01 -13.27 -5.30
CA SER A 13 -0.40 -13.08 -4.95
C SER A 13 -0.49 -12.05 -3.84
N GLY A 14 -1.60 -11.33 -3.77
CA GLY A 14 -1.76 -10.32 -2.75
C GLY A 14 -3.11 -9.62 -2.81
N TYR A 15 -3.14 -8.50 -2.11
CA TYR A 15 -4.29 -7.61 -2.03
C TYR A 15 -3.89 -6.24 -2.55
N ILE A 16 -4.79 -5.59 -3.30
CA ILE A 16 -4.67 -4.19 -3.67
C ILE A 16 -5.86 -3.46 -3.05
N THR A 17 -5.60 -2.30 -2.45
CA THR A 17 -6.64 -1.46 -1.86
C THR A 17 -6.33 0.01 -2.15
N ALA A 18 -7.38 0.83 -2.24
CA ALA A 18 -7.22 2.28 -2.34
C ALA A 18 -7.15 2.88 -0.94
N CYS A 19 -6.16 3.75 -0.72
CA CYS A 19 -6.00 4.50 0.53
C CYS A 19 -6.74 5.84 0.39
N ASP A 20 -8.06 5.85 0.52
CA ASP A 20 -8.84 7.06 0.78
C ASP A 20 -9.33 7.03 2.24
N ALA A 21 -9.83 8.15 2.76
CA ALA A 21 -10.36 8.26 4.12
C ALA A 21 -11.40 7.17 4.44
N ASP A 22 -12.13 6.72 3.42
CA ASP A 22 -12.95 5.51 3.44
C ASP A 22 -12.26 4.41 2.61
N VAL A 23 -11.52 3.52 3.27
CA VAL A 23 -10.91 2.37 2.59
C VAL A 23 -12.00 1.46 2.03
N HIS A 24 -12.10 1.43 0.71
CA HIS A 24 -13.03 0.59 -0.04
C HIS A 24 -12.28 -0.57 -0.69
N ASP A 25 -12.48 -1.74 -0.08
CA ASP A 25 -12.20 -3.08 -0.54
C ASP A 25 -10.73 -3.49 -0.82
N PHE A 26 -10.41 -4.71 -0.38
CA PHE A 26 -9.17 -5.41 -0.66
C PHE A 26 -9.45 -6.33 -1.85
N PHE A 27 -8.87 -6.02 -3.01
CA PHE A 27 -8.98 -6.83 -4.22
C PHE A 27 -7.86 -7.85 -4.25
N GLU A 28 -8.23 -9.13 -4.18
CA GLU A 28 -7.29 -10.23 -4.36
C GLU A 28 -6.80 -10.30 -5.80
N PHE A 29 -5.51 -10.55 -5.97
CA PHE A 29 -4.90 -10.82 -7.27
C PHE A 29 -3.83 -11.90 -7.13
N ASP A 30 -3.53 -12.54 -8.25
CA ASP A 30 -2.36 -13.39 -8.44
C ASP A 30 -1.62 -13.06 -9.75
N SER A 31 -0.53 -13.76 -10.03
CA SER A 31 0.28 -13.57 -11.23
C SER A 31 -0.45 -13.89 -12.55
N ASN A 32 -1.64 -14.49 -12.48
CA ASN A 32 -2.48 -14.81 -13.64
C ASN A 32 -3.69 -13.87 -13.76
N SER A 33 -3.89 -12.99 -12.77
CA SER A 33 -5.02 -12.07 -12.71
C SER A 33 -4.74 -10.82 -13.55
N ASP A 34 -5.69 -10.41 -14.38
CA ASP A 34 -5.68 -9.06 -14.94
C ASP A 34 -6.15 -8.11 -13.84
N VAL A 35 -5.29 -7.17 -13.41
CA VAL A 35 -5.69 -6.23 -12.36
C VAL A 35 -6.80 -5.34 -12.88
N VAL A 36 -7.99 -5.52 -12.31
CA VAL A 36 -9.18 -4.73 -12.59
C VAL A 36 -8.88 -3.27 -12.26
N SER A 37 -9.28 -2.36 -13.16
CA SER A 37 -9.13 -0.93 -12.97
C SER A 37 -9.77 -0.49 -11.66
N MET A 38 -8.97 -0.24 -10.64
CA MET A 38 -9.44 0.32 -9.39
C MET A 38 -9.77 1.79 -9.61
N LYS A 39 -10.99 2.19 -9.25
CA LYS A 39 -11.33 3.60 -9.14
C LYS A 39 -10.68 4.12 -7.86
N VAL A 40 -9.53 4.75 -8.01
CA VAL A 40 -8.94 5.53 -6.93
C VAL A 40 -9.80 6.77 -6.78
N HIS A 41 -10.60 6.81 -5.71
CA HIS A 41 -11.25 8.03 -5.27
C HIS A 41 -10.22 8.84 -4.49
N GLY A 42 -10.22 10.16 -4.70
CA GLY A 42 -9.30 11.07 -4.01
C GLY A 42 -10.01 12.38 -3.71
N GLY A 43 -9.58 13.05 -2.64
CA GLY A 43 -10.05 14.40 -2.27
C GLY A 43 -10.26 14.65 -0.78
N GLY A 44 -10.17 13.62 0.09
CA GLY A 44 -10.47 13.73 1.53
C GLY A 44 -9.27 13.79 2.48
N GLY A 45 -8.04 13.74 1.97
CA GLY A 45 -6.84 13.43 2.76
C GLY A 45 -6.62 11.91 2.87
N THR A 46 -5.39 11.49 3.18
CA THR A 46 -5.01 10.07 3.20
C THR A 46 -4.88 9.58 4.65
N ASP A 47 -5.46 8.42 4.97
CA ASP A 47 -5.20 7.70 6.22
C ASP A 47 -4.68 6.30 5.90
N PHE A 48 -3.45 6.00 6.34
CA PHE A 48 -2.83 4.69 6.09
C PHE A 48 -3.23 3.64 7.13
N ARG A 49 -3.73 4.07 8.30
CA ARG A 49 -4.09 3.19 9.43
C ARG A 49 -5.12 2.11 9.07
N PRO A 50 -6.18 2.40 8.29
CA PRO A 50 -7.19 1.39 7.98
C PRO A 50 -6.64 0.20 7.19
N VAL A 51 -5.59 0.38 6.37
CA VAL A 51 -4.94 -0.74 5.65
C VAL A 51 -4.33 -1.73 6.64
N PHE A 52 -3.58 -1.24 7.64
CA PHE A 52 -2.98 -2.09 8.67
C PHE A 52 -4.05 -2.77 9.54
N ASN A 53 -5.12 -2.06 9.89
CA ASN A 53 -6.25 -2.63 10.63
C ASN A 53 -6.88 -3.78 9.84
N ARG A 54 -7.09 -3.59 8.54
CA ARG A 54 -7.70 -4.61 7.68
C ARG A 54 -6.84 -5.86 7.53
N ILE A 55 -5.52 -5.70 7.49
CA ILE A 55 -4.55 -6.81 7.50
C ILE A 55 -4.68 -7.61 8.80
N LYS A 56 -4.74 -6.92 9.96
CA LYS A 56 -4.93 -7.55 11.27
C LYS A 56 -6.28 -8.28 11.36
N GLU A 57 -7.37 -7.65 10.94
CA GLU A 57 -8.73 -8.23 10.93
C GLU A 57 -8.85 -9.51 10.10
N LYS A 58 -8.18 -9.53 8.93
CA LYS A 58 -8.16 -10.68 8.03
C LYS A 58 -7.12 -11.73 8.42
N TRP A 59 -6.36 -11.52 9.48
CA TRP A 59 -5.26 -12.41 9.92
C TRP A 59 -4.23 -12.67 8.81
N LEU A 60 -3.96 -11.65 7.98
CA LEU A 60 -3.01 -11.76 6.88
C LEU A 60 -1.58 -11.59 7.40
N THR A 61 -0.65 -12.40 6.87
CA THR A 61 0.80 -12.31 7.13
C THR A 61 1.53 -11.98 5.83
N PRO A 62 1.46 -10.73 5.35
CA PRO A 62 2.06 -10.37 4.08
C PRO A 62 3.60 -10.42 4.16
N SER A 63 4.25 -10.91 3.11
CA SER A 63 5.71 -10.84 3.00
C SER A 63 6.21 -9.40 2.89
N CYS A 64 5.36 -8.48 2.40
CA CYS A 64 5.61 -7.05 2.34
C CYS A 64 4.28 -6.31 2.06
N VAL A 65 4.16 -5.07 2.55
CA VAL A 65 3.14 -4.11 2.10
C VAL A 65 3.83 -2.99 1.34
N VAL A 66 3.25 -2.57 0.21
CA VAL A 66 3.80 -1.49 -0.61
C VAL A 66 2.75 -0.39 -0.76
N PHE A 67 3.08 0.81 -0.32
CA PHE A 67 2.25 2.01 -0.52
C PHE A 67 2.82 2.86 -1.65
N PHE A 68 1.97 3.29 -2.57
CA PHE A 68 2.28 4.33 -3.54
C PHE A 68 1.57 5.61 -3.09
N THR A 69 2.33 6.62 -2.69
CA THR A 69 1.79 7.85 -2.07
C THR A 69 2.71 9.05 -2.35
N ASP A 70 2.26 10.27 -2.08
CA ASP A 70 3.10 11.47 -1.99
C ASP A 70 3.72 11.67 -0.60
N GLY A 71 3.33 10.81 0.36
CA GLY A 71 3.79 10.83 1.75
C GLY A 71 2.94 11.71 2.66
N ASP A 72 1.85 12.32 2.16
CA ASP A 72 0.94 13.14 2.96
C ASP A 72 -0.27 12.32 3.44
N GLY A 73 -0.30 12.04 4.75
CA GLY A 73 -1.37 11.27 5.36
C GLY A 73 -1.11 10.88 6.81
N ASN A 74 -2.14 10.31 7.44
CA ASN A 74 -2.05 9.83 8.82
C ASN A 74 -1.37 8.46 8.88
N PHE A 75 -0.22 8.40 9.54
CA PHE A 75 0.50 7.16 9.82
C PHE A 75 -0.01 6.51 11.12
N PRO A 76 0.14 5.19 11.30
CA PRO A 76 -0.07 4.57 12.61
C PRO A 76 0.90 5.13 13.66
N GLU A 77 0.51 5.01 14.93
CA GLU A 77 1.40 5.29 16.06
C GLU A 77 2.47 4.21 16.17
N LYS A 78 3.61 4.53 16.81
CA LYS A 78 4.74 3.59 16.95
C LYS A 78 4.35 2.26 17.61
N ALA A 79 3.38 2.27 18.51
CA ALA A 79 2.86 1.06 19.16
C ALA A 79 2.12 0.12 18.20
N ASP A 80 1.65 0.64 17.06
CA ASP A 80 0.86 -0.07 16.06
C ASP A 80 1.64 -0.46 14.80
N TYR A 81 2.95 -0.19 14.76
CA TYR A 81 3.79 -0.56 13.62
C TYR A 81 3.75 -2.07 13.38
N PRO A 82 3.60 -2.50 12.11
CA PRO A 82 3.59 -3.91 11.77
C PRO A 82 4.96 -4.54 11.93
N ASP A 83 4.97 -5.86 12.12
CA ASP A 83 6.16 -6.71 12.20
C ASP A 83 6.63 -7.21 10.83
N TYR A 84 5.84 -6.99 9.78
CA TYR A 84 6.18 -7.28 8.40
C TYR A 84 6.80 -6.08 7.67
N PRO A 85 7.59 -6.31 6.60
CA PRO A 85 8.18 -5.24 5.80
C PRO A 85 7.13 -4.29 5.20
N VAL A 86 7.40 -2.98 5.27
CA VAL A 86 6.60 -1.94 4.62
C VAL A 86 7.51 -1.10 3.74
N ILE A 87 7.12 -0.93 2.48
CA ILE A 87 7.81 -0.08 1.50
C ILE A 87 6.90 1.09 1.16
N TRP A 88 7.43 2.30 1.30
CA TRP A 88 6.78 3.55 0.95
C TRP A 88 7.39 4.07 -0.33
N VAL A 89 6.69 3.91 -1.44
CA VAL A 89 7.07 4.42 -2.75
C VAL A 89 6.51 5.84 -2.88
N ILE A 90 7.37 6.82 -2.58
CA ILE A 90 6.98 8.23 -2.45
C ILE A 90 7.26 9.00 -3.75
N LYS A 91 6.20 9.57 -4.33
CA LYS A 91 6.26 10.46 -5.49
C LYS A 91 6.53 11.90 -5.04
N ASN A 92 7.76 12.22 -4.65
CA ASN A 92 8.07 13.59 -4.23
C ASN A 92 9.56 13.96 -4.38
N SER A 93 9.83 15.15 -4.91
CA SER A 93 11.16 15.77 -4.99
C SER A 93 11.65 16.32 -3.64
N GLN A 94 10.76 16.47 -2.66
CA GLN A 94 11.08 17.03 -1.34
C GLN A 94 11.67 16.03 -0.33
N LYS A 95 11.94 14.78 -0.74
CA LYS A 95 12.51 13.71 0.12
C LYS A 95 11.76 13.52 1.44
N THR A 96 10.43 13.51 1.42
CA THR A 96 9.62 13.11 2.57
C THR A 96 10.01 11.70 3.01
N GLU A 97 10.30 11.49 4.29
CA GLU A 97 10.65 10.17 4.84
C GLU A 97 9.48 9.63 5.66
N ALA A 98 9.11 8.37 5.42
CA ALA A 98 8.07 7.72 6.21
C ALA A 98 8.60 7.41 7.62
N PRO A 99 7.76 7.46 8.66
CA PRO A 99 8.22 7.28 10.04
C PRO A 99 8.67 5.84 10.38
N PHE A 100 8.41 4.87 9.50
CA PHE A 100 8.86 3.47 9.61
C PHE A 100 8.87 2.78 8.24
N GLY A 101 9.52 1.61 8.18
CA GLY A 101 9.68 0.85 6.93
C GLY A 101 10.81 1.41 6.06
N ILE A 102 10.78 1.05 4.77
CA ILE A 102 11.76 1.50 3.78
C ILE A 102 11.10 2.54 2.89
N THR A 103 11.63 3.75 2.83
CA THR A 103 11.20 4.77 1.86
C THR A 103 12.02 4.64 0.58
N VAL A 104 11.31 4.56 -0.56
CA VAL A 104 11.86 4.56 -1.91
C VAL A 104 11.26 5.72 -2.68
N TYR A 105 12.09 6.47 -3.39
CA TYR A 105 11.67 7.63 -4.16
C TYR A 105 11.57 7.29 -5.65
N PHE A 106 10.58 7.86 -6.33
CA PHE A 106 10.53 7.84 -7.80
C PHE A 106 10.10 9.20 -8.34
N GLU A 107 10.60 9.55 -9.52
CA GLU A 107 10.30 10.79 -10.26
C GLU A 107 9.25 10.54 -11.35
#